data_AF-A0A0G0BJP3-F1
#
_entry.id   AF-A0A0G0BJP3-F1
#
_cell.length_a   1.000
_cell.length_b   1.000
_cell.length_c   1.000
_cell.angle_alpha   90.00
_cell.angle_beta   90.00
_cell.angle_gamma   90.00
#
_symmetry.space_group_name_H-M   'P 1'
#
loop_
_entity.id
_entity.type
_entity.pdbx_description
1 polymer ?
#
loop_
_entity_poly.entity_id
_entity_poly.type
_entity_poly.pdbx_seq_one_letter_code
_entity_poly.pdbx_strand_id
1 'polypeptide(L)'
;MSLLQSPNTKSTFRLDFKKVTMPTISQLIRKGRKKAIKKVKATALRKDYDSLRKRVKPASNPFKRGVCTVVKIMTPKKPNSALRKVSRVKLSNQVEVTAYIPGIGHELAEHSVVLVRGGRVRDLPGVKYHIVRGVLDASGVKKRKKGRSRYGAKREVVKAAE
;
A
#
# COMPACT_ATOMS: atom_id res chain seq x y z
N MET A 1 2.97 42.30 -71.97
CA MET A 1 2.43 40.97 -72.33
C MET A 1 2.29 40.16 -71.05
N SER A 2 1.08 39.62 -70.83
CA SER A 2 0.67 38.56 -69.87
C SER A 2 1.10 38.70 -68.40
N LEU A 3 0.26 39.22 -67.48
CA LEU A 3 -0.84 38.52 -66.79
C LEU A 3 -0.52 37.07 -66.37
N LEU A 4 -0.67 36.81 -65.05
CA LEU A 4 -1.26 35.64 -64.38
C LEU A 4 -0.58 35.45 -63.01
N GLN A 5 -1.20 35.94 -61.93
CA GLN A 5 -2.09 35.21 -61.01
C GLN A 5 -1.35 34.52 -59.84
N SER A 6 -1.62 35.02 -58.63
CA SER A 6 -1.49 34.27 -57.39
C SER A 6 -2.57 33.17 -57.34
N PRO A 7 -2.27 31.99 -56.77
CA PRO A 7 -3.27 31.32 -55.96
C PRO A 7 -2.75 30.99 -54.57
N ASN A 8 -3.48 31.57 -53.63
CA ASN A 8 -3.80 31.02 -52.32
C ASN A 8 -4.17 29.52 -52.43
N THR A 9 -3.67 28.64 -51.55
CA THR A 9 -4.49 27.70 -50.75
C THR A 9 -3.69 26.56 -50.10
N LYS A 10 -3.89 26.46 -48.78
CA LYS A 10 -3.86 25.24 -47.94
C LYS A 10 -2.48 24.60 -47.74
N SER A 11 -1.82 25.04 -46.66
CA SER A 11 -1.11 24.13 -45.77
C SER A 11 -2.02 22.94 -45.47
N THR A 12 -1.83 21.85 -46.20
CA THR A 12 -2.34 20.56 -45.78
C THR A 12 -1.50 20.20 -44.56
N PHE A 13 -2.00 20.55 -43.38
CA PHE A 13 -1.66 19.83 -42.16
C PHE A 13 -1.90 18.37 -42.49
N ARG A 14 -0.83 17.68 -42.88
CA ARG A 14 -0.79 16.24 -43.01
C ARG A 14 -1.01 15.75 -41.59
N LEU A 15 -2.27 15.53 -41.24
CA LEU A 15 -2.62 14.75 -40.08
C LEU A 15 -1.97 13.41 -40.35
N ASP A 16 -0.80 13.20 -39.75
CA ASP A 16 -0.16 11.90 -39.63
C ASP A 16 -1.15 11.01 -38.89
N PHE A 17 -2.07 10.45 -39.67
CA PHE A 17 -2.93 9.35 -39.29
C PHE A 17 -1.97 8.18 -39.08
N LYS A 18 -1.40 8.13 -37.88
CA LYS A 18 -0.53 7.08 -37.40
C LYS A 18 -1.29 5.78 -37.61
N LYS A 19 -0.99 5.09 -38.71
CA LYS A 19 -1.63 3.84 -39.12
C LYS A 19 -1.50 2.87 -37.94
N VAL A 20 -2.58 2.70 -37.18
CA VAL A 20 -2.66 1.69 -36.13
C VAL A 20 -2.73 0.36 -36.88
N THR A 21 -1.57 -0.20 -37.19
CA THR A 21 -1.48 -1.48 -37.90
C THR A 21 -1.97 -2.57 -36.96
N MET A 22 -3.15 -3.12 -37.26
CA MET A 22 -3.59 -4.34 -36.59
C MET A 22 -2.59 -5.46 -36.90
N PRO A 23 -2.06 -6.16 -35.88
CA PRO A 23 -1.12 -7.24 -36.10
C PRO A 23 -1.81 -8.39 -36.84
N THR A 24 -1.12 -8.97 -37.82
CA THR A 24 -1.63 -10.12 -38.56
C THR A 24 -1.62 -11.39 -37.71
N ILE A 25 -2.43 -12.38 -38.08
CA ILE A 25 -2.47 -13.67 -37.38
C ILE A 25 -1.09 -14.35 -37.40
N SER A 26 -0.37 -14.30 -38.53
CA SER A 26 1.00 -14.82 -38.64
C SER A 26 2.01 -14.11 -37.71
N GLN A 27 1.84 -12.80 -37.49
CA GLN A 27 2.66 -12.04 -36.52
C GLN A 27 2.34 -12.45 -35.08
N LEU A 28 1.08 -12.71 -34.76
CA LEU A 28 0.67 -13.20 -33.43
C LEU A 28 1.14 -14.63 -33.18
N ILE A 29 1.17 -15.48 -34.22
CA ILE A 29 1.74 -16.83 -34.15
C ILE A 29 3.25 -16.76 -33.88
N ARG A 30 3.98 -15.88 -34.58
CA ARG A 30 5.44 -15.72 -34.39
C ARG A 30 5.81 -14.98 -33.11
N LYS A 31 4.98 -14.02 -32.67
CA LYS A 31 5.17 -13.17 -31.48
C LYS A 31 3.85 -13.06 -30.72
N GLY A 32 3.58 -14.05 -29.88
CA GLY A 32 2.38 -14.06 -29.02
C GLY A 32 2.28 -12.82 -28.12
N ARG A 33 1.05 -12.40 -27.82
CA ARG A 33 0.80 -11.28 -26.91
C ARG A 33 1.28 -11.62 -25.50
N LYS A 34 2.08 -10.75 -24.89
CA LYS A 34 2.52 -10.89 -23.49
C LYS A 34 1.56 -10.11 -22.59
N LYS A 35 1.04 -10.77 -21.55
CA LYS A 35 0.24 -10.11 -20.52
C LYS A 35 1.15 -9.26 -19.62
N ALA A 36 0.77 -8.01 -19.37
CA ALA A 36 1.51 -7.14 -18.45
C ALA A 36 1.34 -7.62 -17.00
N ILE A 37 2.45 -7.86 -16.29
CA ILE A 37 2.44 -8.33 -14.90
C ILE A 37 2.22 -7.14 -13.96
N LYS A 38 1.21 -7.24 -13.08
CA LYS A 38 0.90 -6.21 -12.08
C LYS A 38 1.77 -6.37 -10.83
N LYS A 39 2.36 -5.27 -10.36
CA LYS A 39 3.12 -5.24 -9.09
C LYS A 39 2.18 -5.23 -7.88
N VAL A 40 2.60 -5.93 -6.84
CA VAL A 40 1.86 -6.05 -5.58
C VAL A 40 2.18 -4.87 -4.67
N LYS A 41 1.16 -4.35 -3.96
CA LYS A 41 1.31 -3.20 -3.07
C LYS A 41 2.04 -3.53 -1.75
N ALA A 42 1.76 -4.70 -1.17
CA ALA A 42 2.29 -5.16 0.12
C ALA A 42 3.31 -6.30 -0.04
N THR A 43 4.51 -5.97 -0.54
CA THR A 43 5.54 -6.96 -0.89
C THR A 43 6.10 -7.71 0.33
N ALA A 44 6.20 -7.06 1.50
CA ALA A 44 6.81 -7.67 2.68
C ALA A 44 5.97 -8.80 3.28
N LEU A 45 4.67 -8.85 3.02
CA LEU A 45 3.82 -9.95 3.48
C LEU A 45 3.92 -11.19 2.58
N ARG A 46 4.50 -11.05 1.38
CA ARG A 46 4.64 -12.12 0.39
C ARG A 46 5.92 -12.95 0.50
N LYS A 47 6.69 -12.74 1.57
CA LYS A 47 8.00 -13.37 1.80
C LYS A 47 8.05 -13.95 3.20
N ASP A 48 8.55 -15.17 3.32
CA ASP A 48 8.92 -15.80 4.60
C ASP A 48 10.44 -15.98 4.64
N TYR A 49 10.98 -16.16 5.85
CA TYR A 49 12.38 -16.47 6.05
C TYR A 49 12.50 -17.87 6.64
N ASP A 50 13.21 -18.76 5.97
CA ASP A 50 13.62 -20.07 6.49
C ASP A 50 14.91 -19.86 7.30
N SER A 51 14.80 -20.00 8.62
CA SER A 51 15.93 -19.83 9.55
C SER A 51 16.97 -20.92 9.45
N LEU A 52 16.58 -22.16 9.09
CA LEU A 52 17.48 -23.30 8.98
C LEU A 52 18.37 -23.15 7.74
N ARG A 53 17.77 -22.78 6.61
CA ARG A 53 18.49 -22.62 5.34
C ARG A 53 18.97 -21.19 5.07
N LYS A 54 18.65 -20.25 5.96
CA LYS A 54 18.94 -18.80 5.84
C LYS A 54 18.49 -18.21 4.49
N ARG A 55 17.33 -18.62 3.99
CA ARG A 55 16.81 -18.23 2.66
C ARG A 55 15.41 -17.63 2.76
N VAL A 56 15.13 -16.68 1.88
CA VAL A 56 13.80 -16.08 1.74
C VAL A 56 12.95 -16.92 0.80
N LYS A 57 11.80 -17.41 1.27
CA LYS A 57 10.83 -18.17 0.46
C LYS A 57 9.61 -17.31 0.12
N PRO A 58 9.02 -17.45 -1.08
CA PRO A 58 7.74 -16.80 -1.39
C PRO A 58 6.63 -17.45 -0.57
N ALA A 59 5.81 -16.64 0.10
CA ALA A 59 4.68 -17.10 0.90
C ALA A 59 3.64 -16.00 1.00
N SER A 60 2.36 -16.28 0.72
CA SER A 60 1.32 -15.26 0.75
C SER A 60 0.61 -15.24 2.10
N ASN A 61 1.06 -14.36 3.01
CA ASN A 61 0.45 -14.23 4.34
C ASN A 61 -0.48 -13.01 4.42
N PRO A 62 -1.67 -13.13 5.04
CA PRO A 62 -2.55 -11.98 5.28
C PRO A 62 -2.00 -11.04 6.37
N PHE A 63 -1.35 -11.62 7.39
CA PHE A 63 -0.76 -10.92 8.53
C PHE A 63 0.64 -11.46 8.82
N LYS A 64 1.50 -10.62 9.41
CA LYS A 64 2.80 -11.06 9.95
C LYS A 64 3.06 -10.42 11.30
N ARG A 65 3.59 -11.23 12.22
CA ARG A 65 4.13 -10.76 13.49
C ARG A 65 5.48 -10.06 13.26
N GLY A 66 5.74 -9.03 14.05
CA GLY A 66 7.00 -8.32 14.11
C GLY A 66 7.18 -7.60 15.44
N VAL A 67 8.36 -7.03 15.64
CA VAL A 67 8.75 -6.27 16.84
C VAL A 67 8.94 -4.81 16.46
N CYS A 68 8.40 -3.91 17.26
CA CYS A 68 8.61 -2.47 17.13
C CYS A 68 10.08 -2.13 17.43
N THR A 69 10.77 -1.52 16.47
CA THR A 69 12.12 -0.99 16.66
C THR A 69 12.07 0.44 17.14
N VAL A 70 11.26 1.28 16.50
CA VAL A 70 11.11 2.70 16.85
C VAL A 70 9.65 3.10 16.72
N VAL A 71 9.10 3.76 17.72
CA VAL A 71 7.78 4.38 17.65
C VAL A 71 7.96 5.88 17.45
N LYS A 72 7.41 6.42 16.36
CA LYS A 72 7.61 7.83 16.02
C LYS A 72 6.39 8.45 15.35
N ILE A 73 6.44 9.76 15.19
CA ILE A 73 5.38 10.54 14.56
C ILE A 73 5.87 11.01 13.19
N MET A 74 5.01 11.00 12.18
CA MET A 74 5.31 11.49 10.84
C MET A 74 4.25 12.51 10.39
N THR A 75 4.71 13.55 9.71
CA THR A 75 3.84 14.52 9.04
C THR A 75 3.38 13.98 7.67
N PRO A 76 2.11 14.20 7.29
CA PRO A 76 1.57 13.80 5.99
C PRO A 76 2.12 14.68 4.86
N LYS A 77 1.89 14.24 3.62
CA LYS A 77 2.06 15.10 2.44
C LYS A 77 1.01 16.21 2.43
N LYS A 78 1.36 17.37 1.87
CA LYS A 78 0.42 18.42 1.44
C LYS A 78 -0.69 17.76 0.59
N PRO A 79 -1.99 18.08 0.74
CA PRO A 79 -2.60 19.26 1.38
C PRO A 79 -2.89 19.14 2.88
N ASN A 80 -2.70 17.95 3.46
CA ASN A 80 -3.14 17.68 4.82
C ASN A 80 -2.09 18.12 5.84
N SER A 81 -2.55 18.50 7.03
CA SER A 81 -1.71 18.74 8.22
C SER A 81 -2.23 17.89 9.38
N ALA A 82 -1.36 17.07 9.97
CA ALA A 82 -1.66 16.25 11.15
C ALA A 82 -0.37 15.59 11.65
N LEU A 83 -0.42 15.08 12.89
CA LEU A 83 0.58 14.19 13.44
C LEU A 83 0.11 12.74 13.31
N ARG A 84 0.76 11.96 12.44
CA ARG A 84 0.42 10.55 12.22
C ARG A 84 1.36 9.65 13.02
N LYS A 85 0.78 8.80 13.88
CA LYS A 85 1.52 7.85 14.73
C LYS A 85 1.92 6.64 13.89
N VAL A 86 3.21 6.35 13.84
CA VAL A 86 3.78 5.24 13.08
C VAL A 86 4.79 4.46 13.92
N SER A 87 5.05 3.24 13.52
CA SER A 87 6.12 2.44 14.10
C SER A 87 6.97 1.81 12.99
N ARG A 88 8.28 1.79 13.19
CA ARG A 88 9.20 0.94 12.45
C ARG A 88 9.15 -0.45 13.07
N VAL A 89 8.79 -1.45 12.29
CA VAL A 89 8.58 -2.82 12.73
C VAL A 89 9.50 -3.76 11.96
N LYS A 90 10.29 -4.56 12.69
CA LYS A 90 11.06 -5.67 12.13
C LYS A 90 10.18 -6.91 12.11
N LEU A 91 9.81 -7.36 10.92
CA LEU A 91 8.95 -8.53 10.74
C LEU A 91 9.72 -9.84 10.96
N SER A 92 8.97 -10.91 11.18
CA SER A 92 9.48 -12.29 11.24
C SER A 92 10.32 -12.73 10.03
N ASN A 93 10.15 -12.10 8.86
CA ASN A 93 10.96 -12.37 7.67
C ASN A 93 12.20 -11.49 7.55
N GLN A 94 12.63 -10.87 8.66
CA GLN A 94 13.77 -9.95 8.77
C GLN A 94 13.63 -8.63 8.00
N VAL A 95 12.52 -8.41 7.30
CA VAL A 95 12.27 -7.15 6.59
C VAL A 95 11.75 -6.11 7.56
N GLU A 96 12.37 -4.94 7.55
CA GLU A 96 11.85 -3.79 8.26
C GLU A 96 10.81 -3.03 7.44
N VAL A 97 9.70 -2.71 8.09
CA VAL A 97 8.60 -1.97 7.48
C VAL A 97 8.16 -0.83 8.38
N THR A 98 7.66 0.24 7.77
CA THR A 98 6.97 1.30 8.52
C THR A 98 5.48 1.02 8.49
N ALA A 99 4.89 0.84 9.67
CA ALA A 99 3.48 0.54 9.87
C ALA A 99 2.76 1.70 10.57
N TYR A 100 1.54 1.99 10.14
CA TYR A 100 0.68 2.99 10.77
C TYR A 100 -0.04 2.41 11.98
N ILE A 101 -0.14 3.20 13.05
CA ILE A 101 -0.88 2.83 14.26
C ILE A 101 -2.28 3.45 14.16
N PRO A 102 -3.35 2.64 13.97
CA PRO A 102 -4.68 3.18 13.78
C PRO A 102 -5.38 3.48 15.11
N GLY A 103 -6.11 4.60 15.16
CA GLY A 103 -6.93 4.98 16.30
C GLY A 103 -6.40 6.19 17.06
N ILE A 104 -7.06 6.51 18.17
CA ILE A 104 -6.67 7.59 19.07
C ILE A 104 -5.92 6.97 20.25
N GLY A 105 -4.70 7.44 20.49
CA GLY A 105 -3.81 6.88 21.52
C GLY A 105 -3.24 5.50 21.16
N HIS A 106 -2.11 5.16 21.78
CA HIS A 106 -1.52 3.82 21.76
C HIS A 106 -0.54 3.67 22.93
N GLU A 107 -0.29 2.44 23.35
CA GLU A 107 0.61 2.08 24.45
C GLU A 107 1.88 1.37 23.93
N LEU A 108 2.11 1.34 22.61
CA LEU A 108 3.26 0.66 22.02
C LEU A 108 4.54 1.42 22.33
N ALA A 109 5.53 0.69 22.83
CA ALA A 109 6.88 1.17 23.06
C ALA A 109 7.85 0.49 22.07
N GLU A 110 9.13 0.77 22.25
CA GLU A 110 10.18 -0.05 21.65
C GLU A 110 10.07 -1.49 22.16
N HIS A 111 10.44 -2.44 21.32
CA HIS A 111 10.37 -3.89 21.58
C HIS A 111 8.98 -4.50 21.77
N SER A 112 7.89 -3.72 21.68
CA SER A 112 6.54 -4.29 21.67
C SER A 112 6.33 -5.20 20.47
N VAL A 113 5.72 -6.36 20.70
CA VAL A 113 5.36 -7.35 19.68
C VAL A 113 4.01 -6.98 19.09
N VAL A 114 3.96 -6.86 17.77
CA VAL A 114 2.78 -6.39 17.05
C VAL A 114 2.44 -7.28 15.85
N LEU A 115 1.15 -7.30 15.50
CA LEU A 115 0.66 -7.95 14.29
C LEU A 115 0.45 -6.91 13.20
N VAL A 116 1.07 -7.11 12.04
CA VAL A 116 1.03 -6.18 10.90
C VAL A 116 0.17 -6.74 9.78
N ARG A 117 -0.66 -5.88 9.21
CA ARG A 117 -1.50 -6.16 8.02
C ARG A 117 -1.17 -5.23 6.86
N GLY A 118 -1.54 -5.66 5.66
CA GLY A 118 -1.44 -4.84 4.46
C GLY A 118 -2.41 -3.66 4.48
N GLY A 119 -1.97 -2.51 3.99
CA GLY A 119 -2.83 -1.35 3.75
C GLY A 119 -2.03 -0.07 3.69
N ARG A 120 -2.13 0.65 2.57
CA ARG A 120 -1.37 1.89 2.38
C ARG A 120 -2.14 3.06 2.96
N VAL A 121 -1.46 3.83 3.81
CA VAL A 121 -1.93 5.17 4.19
C VAL A 121 -1.63 6.10 3.02
N ARG A 122 -2.68 6.70 2.44
CA ARG A 122 -2.54 7.55 1.25
C ARG A 122 -1.69 8.79 1.53
N ASP A 123 -1.86 9.36 2.72
CA ASP A 123 -1.25 10.62 3.14
C ASP A 123 0.25 10.52 3.39
N LEU A 124 0.75 9.37 3.84
CA LEU A 124 2.15 9.21 4.26
C LEU A 124 2.99 8.56 3.14
N PRO A 125 4.17 9.11 2.82
CA PRO A 125 5.12 8.43 1.95
C PRO A 125 5.67 7.18 2.64
N GLY A 126 5.81 6.08 1.89
CA GLY A 126 6.48 4.87 2.38
C GLY A 126 5.69 3.99 3.36
N VAL A 127 4.57 4.47 3.93
CA VAL A 127 3.76 3.72 4.91
C VAL A 127 2.72 2.86 4.20
N LYS A 128 3.06 1.58 3.99
CA LYS A 128 2.26 0.60 3.21
C LYS A 128 1.53 -0.44 4.08
N TYR A 129 1.69 -0.35 5.40
CA TYR A 129 1.19 -1.34 6.34
C TYR A 129 0.49 -0.68 7.53
N HIS A 130 -0.38 -1.45 8.18
CA HIS A 130 -1.06 -1.05 9.41
C HIS A 130 -0.80 -2.06 10.52
N ILE A 131 -0.72 -1.59 11.75
CA ILE A 131 -0.78 -2.45 12.93
C ILE A 131 -2.23 -2.84 13.19
N VAL A 132 -2.48 -4.10 13.52
CA VAL A 132 -3.77 -4.61 13.99
C VAL A 132 -3.91 -4.28 15.48
N ARG A 133 -5.04 -3.68 15.88
CA ARG A 133 -5.33 -3.35 17.28
C ARG A 133 -6.11 -4.47 17.95
N GLY A 134 -5.92 -4.64 19.25
CA GLY A 134 -6.53 -5.69 20.08
C GLY A 134 -5.83 -7.05 19.97
N VAL A 135 -4.60 -7.11 19.46
CA VAL A 135 -3.85 -8.36 19.24
C VAL A 135 -2.39 -8.14 19.63
N LEU A 136 -1.79 -9.09 20.35
CA LEU A 136 -0.46 -8.98 20.98
C LEU A 136 -0.40 -7.72 21.87
N ASP A 137 0.71 -7.00 21.87
CA ASP A 137 0.92 -5.84 22.76
C ASP A 137 0.17 -4.59 22.26
N ALA A 138 -0.41 -4.65 21.05
CA ALA A 138 -1.25 -3.58 20.53
C ALA A 138 -2.65 -3.66 21.15
N SER A 139 -2.85 -3.00 22.30
CA SER A 139 -4.14 -2.90 23.00
C SER A 139 -5.28 -2.34 22.14
N GLY A 140 -6.53 -2.46 22.59
CA GLY A 140 -7.67 -1.81 21.93
C GLY A 140 -7.64 -0.28 22.05
N VAL A 141 -8.51 0.43 21.32
CA VAL A 141 -8.76 1.85 21.59
C VAL A 141 -9.82 1.96 22.69
N LYS A 142 -9.49 2.62 23.81
CA LYS A 142 -10.39 2.81 24.96
C LYS A 142 -11.59 3.69 24.59
N LYS A 143 -12.75 3.44 25.23
CA LYS A 143 -14.01 4.22 25.09
C LYS A 143 -14.56 4.36 23.64
N ARG A 144 -14.18 3.45 22.73
CA ARG A 144 -14.62 3.49 21.33
C ARG A 144 -15.99 2.81 21.18
N LYS A 145 -17.07 3.59 21.02
CA LYS A 145 -18.43 3.03 20.82
C LYS A 145 -18.72 2.58 19.37
N LYS A 146 -18.19 3.28 18.36
CA LYS A 146 -18.40 2.99 16.91
C LYS A 146 -17.17 2.38 16.23
N GLY A 147 -17.39 1.40 15.34
CA GLY A 147 -16.31 0.75 14.56
C GLY A 147 -15.36 -0.11 15.41
N ARG A 148 -15.87 -0.69 16.49
CA ARG A 148 -15.15 -1.45 17.53
C ARG A 148 -14.24 -2.56 16.99
N SER A 149 -14.75 -3.35 16.06
CA SER A 149 -14.04 -4.50 15.46
C SER A 149 -12.71 -4.10 14.81
N ARG A 150 -12.63 -2.89 14.22
CA ARG A 150 -11.42 -2.42 13.54
C ARG A 150 -10.32 -1.98 14.51
N TYR A 151 -10.69 -1.55 15.71
CA TYR A 151 -9.79 -0.95 16.70
C TYR A 151 -9.60 -1.81 17.96
N GLY A 152 -10.05 -3.07 17.93
CA GLY A 152 -9.87 -4.00 19.04
C GLY A 152 -10.61 -3.62 20.33
N ALA A 153 -11.71 -2.85 20.23
CA ALA A 153 -12.51 -2.48 21.39
C ALA A 153 -13.61 -3.52 21.65
N LYS A 154 -13.70 -4.07 22.86
CA LYS A 154 -14.77 -5.00 23.24
C LYS A 154 -16.09 -4.25 23.44
N ARG A 155 -17.22 -4.96 23.34
CA ARG A 155 -18.53 -4.40 23.68
C ARG A 155 -18.60 -4.26 25.20
N GLU A 156 -18.85 -3.04 25.68
CA GLU A 156 -19.22 -2.81 27.07
C GLU A 156 -20.55 -3.53 27.31
N VAL A 157 -20.55 -4.47 28.25
CA VAL A 157 -21.77 -5.08 28.77
C VAL A 157 -22.20 -4.16 29.90
N VAL A 158 -23.24 -3.37 29.68
CA VAL A 158 -23.88 -2.63 30.76
C VAL A 158 -24.55 -3.71 31.61
N LYS A 159 -24.00 -4.01 32.79
CA LYS A 159 -24.75 -4.76 33.79
C LYS A 159 -25.94 -3.88 34.15
N ALA A 160 -27.15 -4.41 34.00
CA ALA A 160 -28.33 -3.73 34.50
C ALA A 160 -28.09 -3.44 35.98
N ALA A 161 -28.28 -2.18 36.40
CA ALA A 161 -28.25 -1.85 37.81
C ALA A 161 -29.41 -2.60 38.46
N GLU A 162 -29.08 -3.43 39.44
CA GLU A 162 -30.03 -4.05 40.36
C GLU A 162 -30.54 -3.01 41.35
#